data_AF-A0A537W446-F1
#
_entry.id   AF-A0A537W446-F1
#
_cell.length_a   1.000
_cell.length_b   1.000
_cell.length_c   1.000
_cell.angle_alpha   90.00
_cell.angle_beta   90.00
_cell.angle_gamma   90.00
#
_symmetry.space_group_name_H-M   'P 1'
#
loop_
_entity.id
_entity.type
_entity.pdbx_description
1 polymer ?
#
loop_
_entity_poly.entity_id
_entity_poly.type
_entity_poly.pdbx_seq_one_letter_code
_entity_poly.pdbx_strand_id
1 'polypeptide(L)'
;MGLLDLAKAAGAGAVEREQQRMASELELLPGRERKRYERERLEAARRGERRVRTQTLDLALRLSELWLRDLLCICEGAPELVHAVDRRPELEHDAREREGARLRDGIELIGESRLSLSLNVSEELALEALAYRLQALLAG
;
A
#
# COMPACT_ATOMS: atom_id res chain seq x y z
N MET A 1 -4.50 -13.93 -0.47
CA MET A 1 -4.21 -13.05 0.69
C MET A 1 -4.55 -11.64 0.27
N GLY A 2 -5.43 -10.93 1.00
CA GLY A 2 -5.87 -9.59 0.60
C GLY A 2 -4.83 -8.51 0.90
N LEU A 3 -5.01 -7.32 0.33
CA LEU A 3 -4.13 -6.15 0.56
C LEU A 3 -4.02 -5.77 2.05
N LEU A 4 -5.16 -5.81 2.75
CA LEU A 4 -5.22 -5.54 4.19
C LEU A 4 -4.45 -6.58 5.01
N ASP A 5 -4.51 -7.86 4.61
CA ASP A 5 -3.78 -8.94 5.30
C ASP A 5 -2.27 -8.77 5.13
N LEU A 6 -1.82 -8.44 3.91
CA LEU A 6 -0.41 -8.15 3.63
C LEU A 6 0.10 -6.98 4.47
N ALA A 7 -0.68 -5.89 4.57
CA ALA A 7 -0.31 -4.73 5.36
C ALA A 7 -0.28 -5.04 6.87
N LYS A 8 -1.26 -5.80 7.38
CA LYS A 8 -1.28 -6.27 8.78
C LYS A 8 -0.06 -7.14 9.08
N ALA A 9 0.27 -8.10 8.20
CA ALA A 9 1.43 -8.97 8.35
C ALA A 9 2.75 -8.17 8.31
N ALA A 10 2.88 -7.19 7.41
CA ALA A 10 4.06 -6.34 7.34
C ALA A 10 4.24 -5.50 8.62
N GLY A 11 3.14 -4.94 9.16
CA GLY A 11 3.12 -4.23 10.43
C GLY A 11 3.55 -5.12 11.60
N ALA A 12 2.97 -6.32 11.70
CA ALA A 12 3.33 -7.30 12.73
C ALA A 12 4.82 -7.67 12.67
N GLY A 13 5.34 -7.96 11.47
CA GLY A 13 6.77 -8.25 11.29
C GLY A 13 7.67 -7.06 11.65
N ALA A 14 7.19 -5.81 11.53
CA ALA A 14 7.93 -4.64 12.00
C ALA A 14 7.99 -4.56 13.53
N VAL A 15 6.89 -4.91 14.22
CA VAL A 15 6.87 -5.02 15.68
C VAL A 15 7.81 -6.11 16.17
N GLU A 16 7.79 -7.29 15.55
CA GLU A 16 8.68 -8.40 15.91
C GLU A 16 10.16 -8.01 15.79
N ARG A 17 10.56 -7.35 14.69
CA ARG A 17 11.93 -6.84 14.52
C ARG A 17 12.32 -5.82 15.59
N GLU A 18 11.40 -4.94 15.98
CA GLU A 18 11.67 -3.95 17.02
C GLU A 18 11.74 -4.60 18.41
N GLN A 19 10.93 -5.62 18.68
CA GLN A 19 11.01 -6.41 19.92
C GLN A 19 12.33 -7.17 20.03
N GLN A 20 12.81 -7.77 18.94
CA GLN A 20 14.11 -8.44 18.90
C GLN A 20 15.26 -7.47 19.20
N ARG A 21 15.22 -6.26 18.62
CA ARG A 21 16.19 -5.19 18.92
C ARG A 21 16.10 -4.75 20.38
N MET A 22 14.89 -4.49 20.87
CA MET A 22 14.66 -4.08 22.26
C MET A 22 15.19 -5.12 23.25
N ALA A 23 14.98 -6.42 23.00
CA ALA A 23 15.49 -7.48 23.85
C ALA A 23 17.02 -7.42 23.97
N SER A 24 17.73 -7.25 22.85
CA SER A 24 19.19 -7.10 22.86
C SER A 24 19.69 -5.84 23.58
N GLU A 25 18.95 -4.74 23.49
CA GLU A 25 19.30 -3.46 24.14
C GLU A 25 19.01 -3.50 25.65
N LEU A 26 17.96 -4.18 26.09
CA LEU A 26 17.57 -4.29 27.50
C LEU A 26 18.60 -5.04 28.35
N GLU A 27 19.31 -6.01 27.78
CA GLU A 27 20.39 -6.73 28.45
C GLU A 27 21.52 -5.80 28.90
N LEU A 28 21.74 -4.71 28.16
CA LEU A 28 22.82 -3.74 28.38
C LEU A 28 22.43 -2.61 29.34
N LEU A 29 21.15 -2.48 29.71
CA LEU A 29 20.64 -1.36 30.51
C LEU A 29 20.62 -1.64 32.02
N PRO A 30 20.95 -0.63 32.86
CA PRO A 30 20.76 -0.71 34.30
C PRO A 30 19.28 -0.90 34.69
N GLY A 31 19.00 -1.68 35.74
CA GLY A 31 17.63 -2.06 36.13
C GLY A 31 16.66 -0.88 36.41
N ARG A 32 17.18 0.30 36.77
CA ARG A 32 16.37 1.51 37.00
C ARG A 32 15.86 2.15 35.70
N GLU A 33 16.53 1.94 34.57
CA GLU A 33 16.19 2.53 33.28
C GLU A 33 15.33 1.60 32.42
N ARG A 34 15.38 0.28 32.68
CA ARG A 34 14.68 -0.75 31.89
C ARG A 34 13.18 -0.49 31.70
N LYS A 35 12.44 -0.19 32.79
CA LYS A 35 10.99 0.04 32.70
C LYS A 35 10.62 1.27 31.87
N ARG A 36 11.42 2.34 31.96
CA ARG A 36 11.21 3.55 31.17
C ARG A 36 11.49 3.26 29.69
N TYR A 37 12.59 2.58 29.43
CA TYR A 37 13.01 2.17 28.10
C TYR A 37 11.99 1.27 27.40
N GLU A 38 11.50 0.24 28.08
CA GLU A 38 10.44 -0.66 27.60
C GLU A 38 9.20 0.11 27.17
N ARG A 39 8.77 1.08 27.99
CA ARG A 39 7.59 1.89 27.68
C ARG A 39 7.81 2.75 26.44
N GLU A 40 8.93 3.47 26.37
CA GLU A 40 9.27 4.33 25.22
C GLU A 40 9.37 3.50 23.93
N ARG A 41 9.98 2.31 24.00
CA ARG A 41 10.09 1.38 22.86
C ARG A 41 8.77 0.76 22.46
N LEU A 42 7.89 0.40 23.40
CA LEU A 42 6.56 -0.10 23.08
C LEU A 42 5.72 0.97 22.34
N GLU A 43 5.78 2.22 22.78
CA GLU A 43 5.11 3.33 22.11
C GLU A 43 5.71 3.58 20.72
N ALA A 44 7.03 3.48 20.57
CA ALA A 44 7.71 3.58 19.28
C ALA A 44 7.33 2.42 18.33
N ALA A 45 7.26 1.18 18.83
CA ALA A 45 6.87 0.00 18.07
C ALA A 45 5.44 0.15 17.52
N ARG A 46 4.48 0.61 18.33
CA ARG A 46 3.11 0.89 17.88
C ARG A 46 3.04 1.96 16.78
N ARG A 47 3.89 2.99 16.86
CA ARG A 47 3.99 4.01 15.79
C ARG A 47 4.62 3.41 14.52
N GLY A 48 5.66 2.60 14.68
CA GLY A 48 6.34 1.89 13.60
C GLY A 48 5.41 0.92 12.86
N GLU A 49 4.61 0.15 13.60
CA GLU A 49 3.61 -0.77 13.07
C GLU A 49 2.64 -0.05 12.12
N ARG A 50 2.01 1.03 12.61
CA ARG A 50 1.07 1.83 11.81
C ARG A 50 1.74 2.38 10.56
N ARG A 51 2.96 2.92 10.70
CA ARG A 51 3.72 3.45 9.56
C ARG A 51 3.97 2.40 8.50
N VAL A 52 4.46 1.21 8.89
CA VAL A 52 4.75 0.12 7.95
C VAL A 52 3.48 -0.39 7.28
N ARG A 53 2.39 -0.51 8.05
CA ARG A 53 1.09 -0.89 7.51
C ARG A 53 0.62 0.10 6.44
N THR A 54 0.59 1.39 6.74
CA THR A 54 0.20 2.43 5.78
C THR A 54 1.14 2.48 4.57
N GLN A 55 2.45 2.34 4.76
CA GLN A 55 3.42 2.29 3.65
C GLN A 55 3.22 1.07 2.74
N THR A 56 2.85 -0.08 3.31
CA THR A 56 2.57 -1.30 2.54
C THR A 56 1.34 -1.11 1.66
N LEU A 57 0.29 -0.48 2.20
CA LEU A 57 -0.91 -0.14 1.44
C LEU A 57 -0.62 0.90 0.35
N ASP A 58 0.13 1.96 0.66
CA ASP A 58 0.52 2.97 -0.33
C ASP A 58 1.30 2.35 -1.49
N LEU A 59 2.27 1.48 -1.20
CA LEU A 59 3.03 0.76 -2.23
C LEU A 59 2.11 -0.08 -3.11
N ALA A 60 1.17 -0.81 -2.52
CA ALA A 60 0.28 -1.66 -3.28
C ALA A 60 -0.68 -0.84 -4.16
N LEU A 61 -1.21 0.27 -3.65
CA LEU A 61 -2.00 1.20 -4.45
C LEU A 61 -1.17 1.85 -5.57
N ARG A 62 0.12 2.16 -5.32
CA ARG A 62 1.03 2.66 -6.35
C ARG A 62 1.23 1.64 -7.47
N LEU A 63 1.33 0.35 -7.14
CA LEU A 63 1.40 -0.70 -8.15
C LEU A 63 0.11 -0.78 -8.98
N SER A 64 -1.06 -0.64 -8.36
CA SER A 64 -2.33 -0.57 -9.07
C SER A 64 -2.42 0.66 -10.00
N GLU A 65 -1.93 1.82 -9.55
CA GLU A 65 -1.86 3.03 -10.37
C GLU A 65 -0.95 2.83 -11.60
N LEU A 66 0.21 2.20 -11.40
CA LEU A 66 1.14 1.88 -12.49
C LEU A 66 0.54 0.89 -13.49
N TRP A 67 -0.25 -0.08 -13.02
CA TRP A 67 -0.99 -0.98 -13.91
C TRP A 67 -1.97 -0.22 -14.80
N LEU A 68 -2.82 0.63 -14.22
CA LEU A 68 -3.77 1.44 -15.00
C LEU A 68 -3.06 2.38 -15.99
N ARG A 69 -1.91 2.92 -15.61
CA ARG A 69 -1.08 3.73 -16.49
C ARG A 69 -0.55 2.92 -17.67
N ASP A 70 -0.09 1.68 -17.45
CA ASP A 70 0.36 0.82 -18.53
C ASP A 70 -0.78 0.39 -19.46
N LEU A 71 -1.99 0.14 -18.91
CA LEU A 71 -3.19 -0.05 -19.72
C LEU A 71 -3.49 1.19 -20.58
N LEU A 72 -3.37 2.38 -20.01
CA LEU A 72 -3.58 3.64 -20.73
C LEU A 72 -2.58 3.78 -21.90
N CYS A 73 -1.31 3.45 -21.69
CA CYS A 73 -0.31 3.43 -22.77
C CYS A 73 -0.73 2.53 -23.93
N ILE A 74 -1.28 1.34 -23.64
CA ILE A 74 -1.78 0.42 -24.68
C ILE A 74 -3.01 1.01 -25.39
N CYS A 75 -3.99 1.52 -24.65
CA CYS A 75 -5.22 2.10 -25.22
C CYS A 75 -4.93 3.31 -26.12
N GLU A 76 -3.91 4.10 -25.78
CA GLU A 76 -3.50 5.29 -26.55
C GLU A 76 -2.47 4.97 -27.66
N GLY A 77 -2.19 3.67 -27.91
CA GLY A 77 -1.33 3.24 -29.01
C GLY A 77 0.17 3.46 -28.80
N ALA A 78 0.62 3.60 -27.55
CA ALA A 78 2.02 3.77 -27.16
C ALA A 78 2.53 2.62 -26.27
N PRO A 79 2.43 1.34 -26.72
CA PRO A 79 2.77 0.19 -25.89
C PRO A 79 4.27 0.06 -25.58
N GLU A 80 5.14 0.77 -26.30
CA GLU A 80 6.57 0.89 -26.02
C GLU A 80 6.89 1.64 -24.71
N LEU A 81 5.93 2.39 -24.16
CA LEU A 81 6.08 3.12 -22.90
C LEU A 81 5.72 2.29 -21.66
N VAL A 82 5.17 1.07 -21.84
CA VAL A 82 4.77 0.17 -20.76
C VAL A 82 5.95 -0.18 -19.85
N HIS A 83 5.71 -0.16 -18.54
CA HIS A 83 6.73 -0.53 -17.54
C HIS A 83 6.71 -2.03 -17.21
N ALA A 84 5.54 -2.64 -17.04
CA ALA A 84 5.39 -4.07 -16.72
C ALA A 84 5.53 -4.95 -17.98
N VAL A 85 6.70 -4.87 -18.63
CA VAL A 85 7.02 -5.59 -19.87
C VAL A 85 6.92 -7.11 -19.69
N ASP A 86 7.22 -7.61 -18.49
CA ASP A 86 7.08 -9.01 -18.09
C ASP A 86 5.62 -9.47 -17.96
N ARG A 87 4.66 -8.53 -17.92
CA ARG A 87 3.21 -8.75 -17.83
C ARG A 87 2.43 -8.21 -19.03
N ARG A 88 3.14 -8.02 -20.14
CA ARG A 88 2.56 -7.46 -21.36
C ARG A 88 1.34 -8.25 -21.87
N PRO A 89 1.34 -9.60 -21.91
CA PRO A 89 0.16 -10.35 -22.36
C PRO A 89 -1.08 -10.09 -21.49
N GLU A 90 -0.91 -9.99 -20.18
CA GLU A 90 -1.98 -9.66 -19.24
C GLU A 90 -2.48 -8.22 -19.43
N LEU A 91 -1.57 -7.25 -19.59
CA LEU A 91 -1.93 -5.86 -19.88
C LEU A 91 -2.69 -5.71 -21.20
N GLU A 92 -2.24 -6.37 -22.26
CA GLU A 92 -2.90 -6.35 -23.57
C GLU A 92 -4.27 -7.03 -23.54
N HIS A 93 -4.47 -8.01 -22.65
CA HIS A 93 -5.78 -8.60 -22.39
C HIS A 93 -6.70 -7.63 -21.65
N ASP A 94 -6.21 -7.06 -20.55
CA ASP A 94 -6.97 -6.15 -19.68
C ASP A 94 -7.32 -4.83 -20.35
N ALA A 95 -6.51 -4.37 -21.31
CA ALA A 95 -6.74 -3.16 -22.09
C ALA A 95 -7.85 -3.33 -23.14
N ARG A 96 -8.25 -4.58 -23.46
CA ARG A 96 -9.37 -4.81 -24.38
C ARG A 96 -10.63 -4.20 -23.78
N GLU A 97 -11.37 -3.49 -24.62
CA GLU A 97 -12.66 -2.88 -24.24
C GLU A 97 -12.56 -1.81 -23.15
N ARG A 98 -11.35 -1.30 -22.84
CA ARG A 98 -11.16 -0.17 -21.93
C ARG A 98 -11.14 1.15 -22.67
N GLU A 99 -11.74 2.15 -22.04
CA GLU A 99 -11.67 3.53 -22.49
C GLU A 99 -10.53 4.28 -21.78
N GLY A 100 -9.63 4.92 -22.54
CA GLY A 100 -8.50 5.67 -21.98
C GLY A 100 -8.90 6.78 -21.00
N ALA A 101 -10.07 7.41 -21.20
CA ALA A 101 -10.59 8.43 -20.28
C ALA A 101 -10.84 7.86 -18.87
N ARG A 102 -11.51 6.70 -18.77
CA ARG A 102 -11.82 6.06 -17.49
C ARG A 102 -10.57 5.54 -16.78
N LEU A 103 -9.55 5.14 -17.54
CA LEU A 103 -8.25 4.75 -16.99
C LEU A 103 -7.55 5.95 -16.34
N ARG A 104 -7.59 7.14 -16.97
CA ARG A 104 -7.07 8.38 -16.38
C ARG A 104 -7.79 8.73 -15.07
N ASP A 105 -9.12 8.68 -15.08
CA ASP A 105 -9.93 8.94 -13.89
C ASP A 105 -9.62 7.92 -12.77
N GLY A 106 -9.38 6.66 -13.13
CA GLY A 106 -9.01 5.61 -12.18
C GLY A 106 -7.64 5.83 -11.54
N ILE A 107 -6.66 6.29 -12.34
CA ILE A 107 -5.32 6.68 -11.86
C ILE A 107 -5.44 7.81 -10.85
N GLU A 108 -6.21 8.86 -11.16
CA GLU A 108 -6.44 10.00 -10.27
C GLU A 108 -7.11 9.56 -8.97
N LEU A 109 -8.18 8.77 -9.05
CA LEU A 109 -8.92 8.24 -7.91
C LEU A 109 -8.04 7.43 -6.95
N ILE A 110 -7.13 6.60 -7.49
CA ILE A 110 -6.14 5.87 -6.70
C ILE A 110 -5.14 6.85 -6.07
N GLY A 111 -4.61 7.80 -6.85
CA GLY A 111 -3.67 8.82 -6.38
C GLY A 111 -4.21 9.64 -5.21
N GLU A 112 -5.44 10.13 -5.30
CA GLU A 112 -6.11 10.86 -4.20
C GLU A 112 -6.29 10.00 -2.96
N SER A 113 -6.68 8.74 -3.14
CA SER A 113 -6.87 7.79 -2.03
C SER A 113 -5.55 7.47 -1.33
N ARG A 114 -4.43 7.41 -2.08
CA ARG A 114 -3.08 7.25 -1.52
C ARG A 114 -2.66 8.44 -0.67
N LEU A 115 -2.86 9.66 -1.18
CA LEU A 115 -2.51 10.89 -0.47
C LEU A 115 -3.30 11.09 0.83
N SER A 116 -4.54 10.61 0.87
CA SER A 116 -5.40 10.69 2.05
C SER A 116 -5.25 9.51 3.02
N LEU A 117 -4.54 8.44 2.64
CA LEU A 117 -4.49 7.19 3.40
C LEU A 117 -4.03 7.36 4.85
N SER A 118 -3.02 8.18 5.09
CA SER A 118 -2.50 8.46 6.44
C SER A 118 -3.46 9.28 7.32
N LEU A 119 -4.47 9.93 6.72
CA LEU A 119 -5.48 10.72 7.42
C LEU A 119 -6.71 9.89 7.78
N ASN A 120 -6.85 8.69 7.21
CA ASN A 120 -8.03 7.86 7.39
C ASN A 120 -8.02 7.12 8.74
N VAL A 121 -9.10 7.29 9.50
CA VAL A 121 -9.30 6.61 10.79
C VAL A 121 -9.47 5.09 10.60
N SER A 122 -9.98 4.67 9.43
CA SER A 122 -10.09 3.27 9.02
C SER A 122 -9.57 3.09 7.59
N GLU A 123 -8.37 2.50 7.46
CA GLU A 123 -7.77 2.13 6.16
C GLU A 123 -8.65 1.12 5.40
N GLU A 124 -9.31 0.22 6.13
CA GLU A 124 -10.20 -0.80 5.56
C GLU A 124 -11.40 -0.18 4.85
N LEU A 125 -12.11 0.74 5.53
CA LEU A 125 -13.25 1.42 4.93
C LEU A 125 -12.84 2.31 3.74
N ALA A 126 -11.68 2.95 3.83
CA ALA A 126 -11.14 3.75 2.73
C ALA A 126 -10.86 2.89 1.48
N LEU A 127 -10.29 1.69 1.67
CA LEU A 127 -10.01 0.75 0.59
C LEU A 127 -11.29 0.12 0.01
N GLU A 128 -12.27 -0.21 0.85
CA GLU A 128 -13.58 -0.68 0.38
C GLU A 128 -14.26 0.38 -0.49
N ALA A 129 -14.32 1.63 -0.02
CA ALA A 129 -14.88 2.74 -0.78
C ALA A 129 -14.12 2.99 -2.09
N LEU A 130 -12.79 2.87 -2.09
CA LEU A 130 -11.99 2.94 -3.32
C LEU A 130 -12.34 1.80 -4.28
N ALA A 131 -12.43 0.55 -3.80
CA ALA A 131 -12.74 -0.60 -4.62
C ALA A 131 -14.12 -0.46 -5.30
N TYR A 132 -15.15 -0.05 -4.56
CA TYR A 132 -16.48 0.20 -5.13
C TYR A 132 -16.47 1.30 -6.19
N ARG A 133 -15.77 2.41 -5.95
CA ARG A 133 -15.68 3.52 -6.91
C ARG A 133 -14.91 3.11 -8.17
N LEU A 134 -13.80 2.38 -8.04
CA LEU A 134 -13.04 1.86 -9.17
C LEU A 134 -13.85 0.85 -9.97
N GLN A 135 -14.58 -0.04 -9.31
CA GLN A 135 -15.45 -0.99 -9.99
C GLN A 135 -16.51 -0.25 -10.80
N ALA A 136 -17.20 0.73 -10.20
CA ALA A 136 -18.22 1.50 -10.92
C ALA A 136 -17.64 2.27 -12.12
N LEU A 137 -16.45 2.84 -11.96
CA LEU A 137 -15.78 3.61 -13.00
C LEU A 137 -15.30 2.75 -14.16
N LEU A 138 -14.65 1.62 -13.85
CA LEU A 138 -13.98 0.78 -14.84
C LEU A 138 -14.90 -0.29 -15.45
N ALA A 139 -16.00 -0.67 -14.80
CA ALA A 139 -16.89 -1.74 -15.30
C ALA A 139 -17.83 -1.31 -16.43
N GLY A 140 -18.04 0.00 -16.63
CA GLY A 140 -18.79 0.48 -17.78
C GLY A 140 -17.89 0.76 -18.97
#